data_AF-A0A3B4A701-F1
#
_entry.id   AF-A0A3B4A701-F1
#
_cell.length_a   1.000
_cell.length_b   1.000
_cell.length_c   1.000
_cell.angle_alpha   90.00
_cell.angle_beta   90.00
_cell.angle_gamma   90.00
#
_symmetry.space_group_name_H-M   'P 1'
#
loop_
_entity.id
_entity.type
_entity.pdbx_description
1 polymer ?
#
loop_
_entity_poly.entity_id
_entity_poly.type
_entity_poly.pdbx_seq_one_letter_code
_entity_poly.pdbx_strand_id
1 'polypeptide(L)'
;TVSSRVKAATPQTLCAQVHGPSEPVVLTVTLVLESSSNTLLEETVEEDFYRCITFQPPVVPRSTVASVNVTVQGESGTLSKKAKVLIEPATFIHIIQTDKPIYKPGQTVKFRITSLDDPNTNRIAQWLDNTIDGGILDLSHPIIPEAAQGSYVITATTEQGEQVQHSFDIKEYGLFHFLHVYPTVFDFMSEFKTDKSGCTSQTVDLSEFFLNKSGYHDSFQVEAELQEFGTGVTLKGSARTSFTNDIRTVTFEDEPASYKPGIAFEGKVNMNYTFKR
;
A
#
# COMPACT_ATOMS: atom_id res chain seq x y z
N THR A 1 17.41 19.60 -17.44
CA THR A 1 16.33 19.09 -16.57
C THR A 1 16.60 17.64 -16.20
N VAL A 2 16.46 17.30 -14.92
CA VAL A 2 16.57 15.95 -14.36
C VAL A 2 15.58 15.86 -13.19
N SER A 3 15.08 14.67 -12.86
CA SER A 3 14.25 14.48 -11.67
C SER A 3 15.05 14.77 -10.39
N SER A 4 14.40 15.33 -9.37
CA SER A 4 14.99 15.52 -8.04
C SER A 4 15.09 14.23 -7.23
N ARG A 5 14.37 13.17 -7.64
CA ARG A 5 14.41 11.81 -7.08
C ARG A 5 14.55 10.79 -8.21
N VAL A 6 15.47 9.85 -8.07
CA VAL A 6 15.73 8.78 -9.05
C VAL A 6 15.94 7.44 -8.35
N LYS A 7 15.58 6.33 -9.00
CA LYS A 7 15.83 4.98 -8.46
C LYS A 7 17.17 4.43 -8.96
N ALA A 8 17.96 3.88 -8.06
CA ALA A 8 19.23 3.21 -8.33
C ALA A 8 19.07 2.06 -9.35
N ALA A 9 20.06 1.87 -10.22
CA ALA A 9 20.09 0.85 -11.27
C ALA A 9 18.91 0.84 -12.27
N THR A 10 18.02 1.84 -12.24
CA THR A 10 16.94 1.99 -13.23
C THR A 10 17.34 3.00 -14.31
N PRO A 11 16.95 2.82 -15.58
CA PRO A 11 17.13 3.86 -16.60
C PRO A 11 16.37 5.14 -16.22
N GLN A 12 17.06 6.27 -16.25
CA GLN A 12 16.54 7.60 -15.93
C GLN A 12 16.84 8.56 -17.08
N THR A 13 15.92 9.47 -17.37
CA THR A 13 16.07 10.44 -18.46
C THR A 13 16.62 11.76 -17.95
N LEU A 14 17.67 12.27 -18.60
CA LEU A 14 18.20 13.61 -18.41
C LEU A 14 18.13 14.36 -19.73
N CYS A 15 17.55 15.56 -19.73
CA CYS A 15 17.48 16.42 -20.92
C CYS A 15 18.30 17.68 -20.73
N ALA A 16 19.17 17.98 -21.69
CA ALA A 16 19.92 19.21 -21.78
C ALA A 16 19.30 20.14 -22.83
N GLN A 17 19.34 21.44 -22.57
CA GLN A 17 18.91 22.48 -23.50
C GLN A 17 19.84 23.69 -23.39
N VAL A 18 20.26 24.23 -24.53
CA VAL A 18 20.99 25.49 -24.69
C VAL A 18 20.27 26.27 -25.79
N HIS A 19 20.11 27.58 -25.61
CA HIS A 19 19.39 28.44 -26.55
C HIS A 19 20.24 29.67 -26.89
N GLY A 20 20.43 29.94 -28.17
CA GLY A 20 21.17 31.09 -28.71
C GLY A 20 22.56 31.30 -28.09
N PRO A 21 23.48 30.31 -28.12
CA PRO A 21 24.85 30.54 -27.68
C PRO A 21 25.52 31.62 -28.55
N SER A 22 26.21 32.58 -27.93
CA SER A 22 26.89 33.67 -28.64
C SER A 22 28.24 33.28 -29.24
N GLU A 23 28.78 32.15 -28.81
CA GLU A 23 30.05 31.54 -29.21
C GLU A 23 29.92 30.01 -29.07
N PRO A 24 30.74 29.19 -29.75
CA PRO A 24 30.78 27.75 -29.53
C PRO A 24 31.09 27.42 -28.06
N VAL A 25 30.21 26.64 -27.41
CA VAL A 25 30.37 26.24 -26.00
C VAL A 25 30.44 24.73 -25.84
N VAL A 26 31.28 24.26 -24.93
CA VAL A 26 31.31 22.87 -24.48
C VAL A 26 30.37 22.73 -23.28
N LEU A 27 29.32 21.91 -23.45
CA LEU A 27 28.39 21.53 -22.39
C LEU A 27 28.83 20.19 -21.80
N THR A 28 29.20 20.17 -20.53
CA THR A 28 29.47 18.94 -19.78
C THR A 28 28.48 18.78 -18.62
N VAL A 29 27.94 17.58 -18.47
CA VAL A 29 27.04 17.20 -17.36
C VAL A 29 27.67 16.03 -16.62
N THR A 30 27.96 16.20 -15.34
CA THR A 30 28.58 15.17 -14.48
C THR A 30 27.68 14.84 -13.29
N LEU A 31 27.57 13.55 -12.98
CA LEU A 31 26.99 13.06 -11.73
C LEU A 31 28.11 12.82 -10.74
N VAL A 32 28.09 13.56 -9.62
CA VAL A 32 29.03 13.41 -8.52
C VAL A 32 28.34 12.76 -7.33
N LEU A 33 28.84 11.59 -6.92
CA LEU A 33 28.42 10.84 -5.75
C LEU A 33 29.63 10.62 -4.85
N GLU A 34 29.61 11.25 -3.67
CA GLU A 34 30.73 11.28 -2.72
C GLU A 34 32.05 11.76 -3.37
N SER A 35 32.99 10.86 -3.64
CA SER A 35 34.27 11.12 -4.32
C SER A 35 34.29 10.64 -5.78
N SER A 36 33.25 9.96 -6.25
CA SER A 36 33.12 9.50 -7.64
C SER A 36 32.44 10.57 -8.51
N SER A 37 33.00 10.82 -9.68
CA SER A 37 32.43 11.69 -10.71
C SER A 37 32.28 10.91 -12.01
N ASN A 38 31.06 10.83 -12.55
CA ASN A 38 30.77 10.19 -13.84
C ASN A 38 30.23 11.22 -14.83
N THR A 39 30.82 11.33 -16.02
CA THR A 39 30.33 12.22 -17.08
C THR A 39 29.15 11.56 -17.79
N LEU A 40 27.99 12.22 -17.76
CA LEU A 40 26.76 11.75 -18.38
C LEU A 40 26.60 12.26 -19.82
N LEU A 41 27.03 13.49 -20.07
CA LEU A 41 26.96 14.16 -21.38
C LEU A 41 28.17 15.09 -21.53
N GLU A 42 28.79 15.08 -22.70
CA GLU A 42 29.77 16.08 -23.13
C GLU A 42 29.56 16.34 -24.61
N GLU A 43 29.21 17.57 -24.99
CA GLU A 43 28.87 17.95 -26.37
C GLU A 43 29.32 19.38 -26.65
N THR A 44 29.76 19.63 -27.88
CA THR A 44 30.05 20.99 -28.39
C THR A 44 28.79 21.55 -29.05
N VAL A 45 28.42 22.78 -28.69
CA VAL A 45 27.16 23.42 -29.07
C VAL A 45 27.43 24.77 -29.73
N GLU A 46 27.06 24.90 -31.00
CA GLU A 46 27.22 26.12 -31.81
C GLU A 46 25.89 26.85 -32.08
N GLU A 47 24.76 26.15 -32.00
CA GLU A 47 23.41 26.68 -32.23
C GLU A 47 22.44 26.23 -31.11
N ASP A 48 21.13 26.38 -31.33
CA ASP A 48 20.10 25.84 -30.44
C ASP A 48 20.21 24.32 -30.28
N PHE A 49 20.44 23.87 -29.05
CA PHE A 49 20.65 22.46 -28.72
C PHE A 49 19.58 21.96 -27.77
N TYR A 50 18.96 20.84 -28.11
CA TYR A 50 18.08 20.09 -27.22
C TYR A 50 18.32 18.59 -27.39
N ARG A 51 18.69 17.91 -26.31
CA ARG A 51 18.92 16.45 -26.33
C ARG A 51 18.56 15.82 -25.00
N CYS A 52 17.86 14.70 -25.06
CA CYS A 52 17.66 13.82 -23.92
C CYS A 52 18.55 12.58 -24.05
N ILE A 53 19.14 12.17 -22.94
CA ILE A 53 19.90 10.93 -22.79
C ILE A 53 19.28 10.08 -21.69
N THR A 54 19.48 8.76 -21.76
CA THR A 54 19.19 7.84 -20.67
C THR A 54 20.49 7.48 -19.95
N PHE A 55 20.46 7.51 -18.63
CA PHE A 55 21.57 7.09 -17.78
C PHE A 55 21.04 6.17 -16.67
N GLN A 56 21.88 5.30 -16.12
CA GLN A 56 21.54 4.47 -14.97
C GLN A 56 22.27 5.01 -13.73
N PRO A 57 21.55 5.45 -12.68
CA PRO A 57 22.19 5.84 -11.42
C PRO A 57 22.87 4.62 -10.76
N PRO A 58 24.02 4.82 -10.08
CA PRO A 58 24.72 3.73 -9.41
C PRO A 58 23.86 3.07 -8.33
N VAL A 59 24.16 1.80 -8.03
CA VAL A 59 23.58 1.07 -6.89
C VAL A 59 24.02 1.76 -5.60
N VAL A 60 23.06 2.12 -4.74
CA VAL A 60 23.30 2.66 -3.40
C VAL A 60 22.63 1.78 -2.35
N PRO A 61 23.25 1.51 -1.19
CA PRO A 61 22.68 0.64 -0.15
C PRO A 61 21.58 1.33 0.68
N ARG A 62 21.49 2.66 0.58
CA ARG A 62 20.50 3.51 1.26
C ARG A 62 20.29 4.78 0.44
N SER A 63 19.19 5.49 0.70
CA SER A 63 18.89 6.75 0.02
C SER A 63 20.01 7.76 0.20
N THR A 64 20.69 8.13 -0.88
CA THR A 64 21.92 8.93 -0.88
C THR A 64 21.77 10.15 -1.78
N VAL A 65 22.28 11.30 -1.36
CA VAL A 65 22.21 12.55 -2.15
C VAL A 65 23.42 12.67 -3.07
N ALA A 66 23.18 12.66 -4.38
CA ALA A 66 24.16 12.97 -5.40
C ALA A 66 24.05 14.45 -5.83
N SER A 67 25.09 14.97 -6.49
CA SER A 67 25.09 16.29 -7.12
C SER A 67 25.30 16.16 -8.63
N VAL A 68 24.32 16.59 -9.43
CA VAL A 68 24.49 16.79 -10.86
C VAL A 68 25.11 18.17 -11.08
N ASN A 69 26.35 18.20 -11.55
CA ASN A 69 27.02 19.44 -11.91
C ASN A 69 26.90 19.62 -13.43
N VAL A 70 26.42 20.79 -13.85
CA VAL A 70 26.37 21.22 -15.24
C VAL A 70 27.40 22.33 -15.41
N THR A 71 28.30 22.19 -16.38
CA THR A 71 29.29 23.18 -16.77
C THR A 71 29.10 23.53 -18.24
N VAL A 72 29.09 24.83 -18.54
CA VAL A 72 29.10 25.37 -19.91
C VAL A 72 30.35 26.23 -20.02
N GLN A 73 31.26 25.86 -20.90
CA GLN A 73 32.55 26.50 -21.08
C GLN A 73 32.68 27.04 -22.50
N GLY A 74 32.82 28.36 -22.64
CA GLY A 74 33.15 29.05 -23.89
C GLY A 74 34.51 29.76 -23.78
N GLU A 75 34.83 30.59 -24.76
CA GLU A 75 36.03 31.44 -24.76
C GLU A 75 35.88 32.60 -23.77
N SER A 76 34.69 33.20 -23.69
CA SER A 76 34.38 34.34 -22.81
C SER A 76 34.30 33.99 -21.32
N GLY A 77 34.11 32.71 -20.97
CA GLY A 77 34.07 32.26 -19.58
C GLY A 77 33.44 30.88 -19.36
N THR A 78 33.29 30.52 -18.08
CA THR A 78 32.72 29.23 -17.66
C THR A 78 31.58 29.44 -16.67
N LEU A 79 30.38 28.99 -17.04
CA LEU A 79 29.22 28.91 -16.15
C LEU A 79 29.15 27.52 -15.53
N SER A 80 28.98 27.42 -14.22
CA SER A 80 28.71 26.14 -13.56
C SER A 80 27.52 26.22 -12.60
N LYS A 81 26.72 25.16 -12.56
CA LYS A 81 25.57 25.04 -11.65
C LYS A 81 25.46 23.62 -11.12
N LYS A 82 25.15 23.49 -9.82
CA LYS A 82 25.00 22.20 -9.14
C LYS A 82 23.55 22.01 -8.73
N ALA A 83 22.99 20.83 -8.99
CA ALA A 83 21.65 20.42 -8.58
C ALA A 83 21.76 19.15 -7.71
N LYS A 84 21.10 19.13 -6.56
CA LYS A 84 21.05 17.93 -5.70
C LYS A 84 19.95 16.99 -6.19
N VAL A 85 20.26 15.70 -6.26
CA VAL A 85 19.33 14.64 -6.64
C VAL A 85 19.40 13.53 -5.59
N LEU A 86 18.26 13.06 -5.11
CA LEU A 86 18.18 11.92 -4.21
C LEU A 86 18.16 10.62 -5.03
N ILE A 87 19.15 9.76 -4.83
CA ILE A 87 19.15 8.39 -5.35
C ILE A 87 18.55 7.49 -4.28
N GLU A 88 17.40 6.91 -4.57
CA GLU A 88 16.73 5.92 -3.72
C GLU A 88 17.18 4.50 -4.14
N PRO A 89 17.38 3.55 -3.20
CA PRO A 89 17.78 2.18 -3.53
C PRO A 89 16.73 1.48 -4.41
N ALA A 90 17.13 0.38 -5.05
CA ALA A 90 16.20 -0.44 -5.82
C ALA A 90 15.18 -1.11 -4.87
N THR A 91 13.97 -0.57 -4.84
CA THR A 91 12.87 -1.06 -3.99
C THR A 91 12.33 -2.40 -4.51
N PHE A 92 12.53 -3.48 -3.76
CA PHE A 92 11.86 -4.75 -3.98
C PHE A 92 10.57 -4.80 -3.15
N ILE A 93 9.43 -5.08 -3.79
CA ILE A 93 8.15 -5.18 -3.06
C ILE A 93 8.02 -6.61 -2.55
N HIS A 94 8.21 -6.79 -1.25
CA HIS A 94 8.02 -8.07 -0.58
C HIS A 94 6.57 -8.18 -0.08
N ILE A 95 5.83 -9.19 -0.56
CA ILE A 95 4.43 -9.44 -0.17
C ILE A 95 4.34 -10.85 0.40
N ILE A 96 3.88 -10.94 1.65
CA ILE A 96 3.48 -12.21 2.26
C ILE A 96 2.00 -12.42 1.94
N GLN A 97 1.65 -13.62 1.46
CA GLN A 97 0.26 -14.00 1.20
C GLN A 97 0.05 -15.44 1.67
N THR A 98 -1.04 -15.68 2.39
CA THR A 98 -1.52 -17.01 2.78
C THR A 98 -2.54 -17.55 1.78
N ASP A 99 -2.73 -18.87 1.70
CA ASP A 99 -3.81 -19.46 0.87
C ASP A 99 -5.21 -19.18 1.44
N LYS A 100 -5.32 -18.88 2.74
CA LYS A 100 -6.57 -18.51 3.43
C LYS A 100 -6.32 -17.45 4.51
N PRO A 101 -7.32 -16.61 4.85
CA PRO A 101 -7.24 -15.71 6.00
C PRO A 101 -7.49 -16.41 7.34
N ILE A 102 -8.14 -17.58 7.34
CA ILE A 102 -8.52 -18.33 8.54
C ILE A 102 -8.27 -19.84 8.33
N TYR A 103 -7.67 -20.50 9.31
CA TYR A 103 -7.39 -21.94 9.33
C TYR A 103 -8.05 -22.63 10.53
N LYS A 104 -8.28 -23.94 10.42
CA LYS A 104 -8.62 -24.81 11.56
C LYS A 104 -7.35 -25.44 12.15
N PRO A 105 -7.32 -25.83 13.44
CA PRO A 105 -6.28 -26.68 13.97
C PRO A 105 -6.10 -27.95 13.14
N GLY A 106 -4.87 -28.44 13.00
CA GLY A 106 -4.52 -29.57 12.12
C GLY A 106 -4.43 -29.25 10.62
N GLN A 107 -4.70 -28.01 10.18
CA GLN A 107 -4.52 -27.62 8.76
C GLN A 107 -3.09 -27.17 8.45
N THR A 108 -2.69 -27.26 7.18
CA THR A 108 -1.39 -26.74 6.70
C THR A 108 -1.58 -25.32 6.15
N VAL A 109 -0.81 -24.37 6.68
CA VAL A 109 -0.73 -23.00 6.16
C VAL A 109 0.30 -22.97 5.02
N LYS A 110 -0.06 -22.41 3.87
CA LYS A 110 0.88 -22.14 2.76
C LYS A 110 1.11 -20.63 2.65
N PHE A 111 2.38 -20.21 2.65
CA PHE A 111 2.76 -18.80 2.75
C PHE A 111 4.21 -18.55 2.29
N ARG A 112 4.73 -17.33 2.45
CA ARG A 112 6.06 -16.91 1.96
C ARG A 112 6.85 -16.14 3.04
N ILE A 113 7.95 -16.73 3.55
CA ILE A 113 9.05 -16.16 4.40
C ILE A 113 8.65 -15.36 5.68
N THR A 114 9.42 -15.28 6.77
CA THR A 114 10.71 -15.89 7.19
C THR A 114 10.59 -16.55 8.58
N SER A 115 9.70 -16.07 9.46
CA SER A 115 9.28 -16.70 10.71
C SER A 115 7.76 -16.75 10.83
N LEU A 116 7.29 -17.65 11.68
CA LEU A 116 5.90 -17.73 12.13
C LEU A 116 5.88 -17.68 13.65
N ASP A 117 5.08 -16.75 14.19
CA ASP A 117 4.94 -16.48 15.61
C ASP A 117 3.49 -16.73 16.07
N ASP A 118 3.33 -17.29 17.28
CA ASP A 118 2.02 -17.63 17.89
C ASP A 118 1.33 -16.41 18.55
N PRO A 119 0.06 -16.54 19.00
CA PRO A 119 -0.66 -15.46 19.67
C PRO A 119 -0.02 -14.98 20.99
N ASN A 120 0.91 -15.75 21.57
CA ASN A 120 1.65 -15.42 22.77
C ASN A 120 3.05 -14.84 22.45
N THR A 121 3.34 -14.53 21.19
CA THR A 121 4.63 -14.07 20.65
C THR A 121 5.78 -15.09 20.71
N ASN A 122 5.47 -16.38 20.85
CA ASN A 122 6.44 -17.46 20.72
C ASN A 122 6.69 -17.77 19.24
N ARG A 123 7.95 -17.79 18.83
CA ARG A 123 8.35 -18.21 17.47
C ARG A 123 8.20 -19.72 17.31
N ILE A 124 7.23 -20.15 16.50
CA ILE A 124 6.90 -21.58 16.28
C ILE A 124 7.55 -22.16 15.01
N ALA A 125 7.95 -21.33 14.05
CA ALA A 125 8.74 -21.78 12.90
C ALA A 125 9.69 -20.69 12.38
N GLN A 126 10.76 -21.14 11.70
CA GLN A 126 11.79 -20.30 11.13
C GLN A 126 12.40 -20.95 9.89
N TRP A 127 12.62 -20.15 8.86
CA TRP A 127 13.41 -20.49 7.68
C TRP A 127 14.54 -19.47 7.57
N LEU A 128 15.77 -19.93 7.36
CA LEU A 128 16.97 -19.09 7.25
C LEU A 128 17.61 -19.29 5.88
N ASP A 129 18.19 -18.22 5.35
CA ASP A 129 19.08 -18.23 4.19
C ASP A 129 18.49 -18.88 2.91
N ASN A 130 17.16 -18.90 2.79
CA ASN A 130 16.46 -19.40 1.62
C ASN A 130 16.55 -18.40 0.46
N THR A 131 17.10 -18.84 -0.67
CA THR A 131 17.12 -18.06 -1.92
C THR A 131 15.75 -18.05 -2.60
N ILE A 132 15.40 -16.93 -3.22
CA ILE A 132 14.16 -16.78 -4.00
C ILE A 132 14.46 -17.11 -5.47
N ASP A 133 14.07 -18.30 -5.93
CA ASP A 133 14.14 -18.67 -7.35
C ASP A 133 12.94 -18.09 -8.13
N GLY A 134 13.17 -17.65 -9.37
CA GLY A 134 12.11 -17.11 -10.23
C GLY A 134 11.30 -15.91 -9.69
N GLY A 135 11.72 -15.28 -8.59
CA GLY A 135 10.98 -14.20 -7.92
C GLY A 135 9.89 -14.66 -6.94
N ILE A 136 9.73 -15.98 -6.69
CA ILE A 136 8.74 -16.54 -5.78
C ILE A 136 9.39 -17.58 -4.84
N LEU A 137 9.12 -17.47 -3.54
CA LEU A 137 9.50 -18.47 -2.54
C LEU A 137 8.26 -18.96 -1.80
N ASP A 138 7.80 -20.17 -2.14
CA ASP A 138 6.63 -20.80 -1.53
C ASP A 138 7.05 -21.75 -0.39
N LEU A 139 6.46 -21.57 0.79
CA LEU A 139 6.70 -22.37 1.99
C LEU A 139 5.38 -22.96 2.53
N SER A 140 5.48 -23.98 3.37
CA SER A 140 4.34 -24.57 4.07
C SER A 140 4.69 -25.00 5.49
N HIS A 141 3.72 -24.88 6.40
CA HIS A 141 3.87 -25.32 7.79
C HIS A 141 2.59 -26.05 8.27
N PRO A 142 2.71 -27.28 8.79
CA PRO A 142 1.58 -27.99 9.37
C PRO A 142 1.28 -27.44 10.77
N ILE A 143 0.07 -26.93 10.98
CA ILE A 143 -0.40 -26.53 12.31
C ILE A 143 -0.80 -27.78 13.08
N ILE A 144 -0.34 -27.91 14.33
CA ILE A 144 -0.72 -29.02 15.21
C ILE A 144 -2.23 -28.98 15.54
N PRO A 145 -2.88 -30.15 15.76
CA PRO A 145 -4.29 -30.19 16.17
C PRO A 145 -4.59 -29.44 17.48
N GLU A 146 -3.60 -29.31 18.36
CA GLU A 146 -3.69 -28.66 19.67
C GLU A 146 -3.33 -27.16 19.64
N ALA A 147 -3.26 -26.55 18.46
CA ALA A 147 -2.87 -25.15 18.31
C ALA A 147 -3.87 -24.20 18.99
N ALA A 148 -3.34 -23.20 19.71
CA ALA A 148 -4.14 -22.18 20.36
C ALA A 148 -4.99 -21.40 19.34
N GLN A 149 -6.23 -21.08 19.70
CA GLN A 149 -7.05 -20.20 18.87
C GLN A 149 -6.60 -18.75 19.06
N GLY A 150 -6.49 -17.98 17.98
CA GLY A 150 -5.97 -16.62 18.02
C GLY A 150 -5.42 -16.13 16.68
N SER A 151 -4.78 -14.97 16.69
CA SER A 151 -4.12 -14.40 15.52
C SER A 151 -2.62 -14.74 15.54
N TYR A 152 -2.14 -15.27 14.42
CA TYR A 152 -0.76 -15.70 14.18
C TYR A 152 -0.11 -14.72 13.21
N VAL A 153 1.18 -14.44 13.42
CA VAL A 153 1.92 -13.45 12.63
C VAL A 153 3.07 -14.12 11.89
N ILE A 154 3.13 -13.90 10.58
CA ILE A 154 4.28 -14.23 9.75
C ILE A 154 5.13 -12.97 9.64
N THR A 155 6.43 -13.06 9.96
CA THR A 155 7.39 -11.96 9.78
C THR A 155 8.44 -12.37 8.76
N ALA A 156 8.66 -11.54 7.74
CA ALA A 156 9.76 -11.67 6.80
C ALA A 156 10.80 -10.58 7.04
N THR A 157 12.08 -10.93 7.05
CA THR A 157 13.20 -9.96 7.13
C THR A 157 14.05 -10.08 5.88
N THR A 158 14.29 -8.98 5.18
CA THR A 158 15.12 -8.94 3.97
C THR A 158 16.61 -8.80 4.32
N GLU A 159 17.51 -9.06 3.35
CA GLU A 159 18.95 -8.79 3.51
C GLU A 159 19.26 -7.30 3.80
N GLN A 160 18.37 -6.40 3.41
CA GLN A 160 18.47 -4.96 3.67
C GLN A 160 17.98 -4.58 5.08
N GLY A 161 17.50 -5.55 5.87
CA GLY A 161 16.97 -5.35 7.22
C GLY A 161 15.52 -4.84 7.26
N GLU A 162 14.84 -4.76 6.12
CA GLU A 162 13.42 -4.41 6.08
C GLU A 162 12.57 -5.57 6.63
N GLN A 163 11.58 -5.25 7.45
CA GLN A 163 10.62 -6.23 7.99
C GLN A 163 9.24 -6.04 7.35
N VAL A 164 8.66 -7.15 6.89
CA VAL A 164 7.30 -7.23 6.37
C VAL A 164 6.53 -8.22 7.23
N GLN A 165 5.26 -7.93 7.53
CA GLN A 165 4.42 -8.77 8.38
C GLN A 165 3.06 -9.05 7.73
N HIS A 166 2.49 -10.21 8.05
CA HIS A 166 1.14 -10.59 7.64
C HIS A 166 0.49 -11.47 8.70
N SER A 167 -0.79 -11.24 8.97
CA SER A 167 -1.55 -11.90 10.03
C SER A 167 -2.59 -12.86 9.47
N PHE A 168 -2.81 -13.98 10.15
CA PHE A 168 -3.93 -14.90 9.87
C PHE A 168 -4.48 -15.49 11.17
N ASP A 169 -5.75 -15.92 11.16
CA ASP A 169 -6.40 -16.46 12.35
C ASP A 169 -6.47 -17.99 12.34
N ILE A 170 -6.36 -18.60 13.53
CA ILE A 170 -6.70 -20.01 13.76
C ILE A 170 -7.92 -20.08 14.66
N LYS A 171 -8.98 -20.73 14.18
CA LYS A 171 -10.30 -20.82 14.82
C LYS A 171 -10.93 -22.18 14.56
N GLU A 172 -11.59 -22.75 15.57
CA GLU A 172 -12.45 -23.92 15.36
C GLU A 172 -13.81 -23.51 14.79
N TYR A 173 -14.39 -24.36 13.95
CA TYR A 173 -15.72 -24.13 13.36
C TYR A 173 -16.62 -25.34 13.65
N GLY A 174 -17.64 -25.12 14.49
CA GLY A 174 -18.82 -25.98 14.66
C GLY A 174 -19.91 -25.70 13.61
N LEU A 175 -21.08 -26.32 13.80
CA LEU A 175 -22.27 -26.11 12.95
C LEU A 175 -23.38 -25.50 13.83
N PHE A 176 -23.76 -24.26 13.56
CA PHE A 176 -24.49 -23.42 14.52
C PHE A 176 -26.00 -23.38 14.27
N HIS A 177 -26.80 -23.03 15.30
CA HIS A 177 -28.28 -23.05 15.21
C HIS A 177 -29.05 -21.85 15.81
N PHE A 178 -28.44 -20.96 16.60
CA PHE A 178 -29.15 -19.86 17.25
C PHE A 178 -28.35 -18.56 17.20
N LEU A 179 -28.95 -17.46 16.74
CA LEU A 179 -28.34 -16.12 16.72
C LEU A 179 -29.20 -15.17 17.58
N HIS A 180 -28.63 -14.63 18.65
CA HIS A 180 -29.07 -13.40 19.29
C HIS A 180 -28.46 -12.20 18.58
N VAL A 181 -29.17 -11.08 18.51
CA VAL A 181 -28.66 -9.82 17.95
C VAL A 181 -28.93 -8.65 18.90
N TYR A 182 -27.93 -7.78 19.08
CA TYR A 182 -27.99 -6.55 19.88
C TYR A 182 -27.57 -5.34 19.02
N PRO A 183 -28.51 -4.44 18.66
CA PRO A 183 -28.18 -3.16 18.05
C PRO A 183 -27.75 -2.13 19.13
N THR A 184 -26.61 -1.48 18.97
CA THR A 184 -26.15 -0.49 19.97
C THR A 184 -26.97 0.82 20.03
N VAL A 185 -27.90 1.01 19.09
CA VAL A 185 -28.78 2.18 19.02
C VAL A 185 -30.16 1.92 19.64
N PHE A 186 -30.51 0.65 19.88
CA PHE A 186 -31.75 0.22 20.54
C PHE A 186 -31.59 -1.23 21.02
N ASP A 187 -31.78 -1.51 22.32
CA ASP A 187 -31.73 -2.88 22.89
C ASP A 187 -32.90 -3.76 22.41
N PHE A 188 -32.86 -4.16 21.14
CA PHE A 188 -33.79 -5.12 20.55
C PHE A 188 -33.19 -6.53 20.57
N MET A 189 -33.16 -7.14 21.76
CA MET A 189 -32.83 -8.56 21.88
C MET A 189 -33.86 -9.40 21.12
N SER A 190 -33.41 -10.12 20.11
CA SER A 190 -34.24 -11.02 19.31
C SER A 190 -33.58 -12.38 19.16
N GLU A 191 -34.39 -13.44 19.29
CA GLU A 191 -33.96 -14.83 19.20
C GLU A 191 -34.28 -15.42 17.83
N PHE A 192 -33.25 -15.77 17.08
CA PHE A 192 -33.38 -16.42 15.78
C PHE A 192 -32.89 -17.87 15.84
N LYS A 193 -33.65 -18.77 15.20
CA LYS A 193 -33.13 -20.07 14.79
C LYS A 193 -32.53 -19.95 13.40
N THR A 194 -31.36 -20.54 13.18
CA THR A 194 -30.82 -20.66 11.83
C THR A 194 -31.52 -21.79 11.09
N ASP A 195 -31.37 -21.77 9.76
CA ASP A 195 -31.67 -22.91 8.91
C ASP A 195 -30.61 -24.02 9.03
N LYS A 196 -30.80 -25.09 8.25
CA LYS A 196 -29.89 -26.26 8.18
C LYS A 196 -28.50 -25.94 7.60
N SER A 197 -28.31 -24.75 7.01
CA SER A 197 -27.04 -24.23 6.52
C SER A 197 -26.29 -23.39 7.57
N GLY A 198 -26.90 -23.14 8.74
CA GLY A 198 -26.35 -22.25 9.75
C GLY A 198 -26.60 -20.77 9.47
N CYS A 199 -27.51 -20.43 8.54
CA CYS A 199 -27.84 -19.06 8.18
C CYS A 199 -29.15 -18.58 8.81
N THR A 200 -29.23 -17.29 9.12
CA THR A 200 -30.47 -16.60 9.46
C THR A 200 -30.43 -15.17 8.94
N SER A 201 -31.60 -14.58 8.69
CA SER A 201 -31.72 -13.21 8.18
C SER A 201 -32.92 -12.52 8.82
N GLN A 202 -32.74 -11.26 9.21
CA GLN A 202 -33.77 -10.40 9.77
C GLN A 202 -33.78 -9.08 9.00
N THR A 203 -34.98 -8.62 8.64
CA THR A 203 -35.18 -7.25 8.14
C THR A 203 -35.44 -6.33 9.33
N VAL A 204 -34.68 -5.26 9.45
CA VAL A 204 -34.89 -4.20 10.46
C VAL A 204 -35.53 -3.01 9.75
N ASP A 205 -36.65 -2.51 10.28
CA ASP A 205 -37.25 -1.28 9.77
C ASP A 205 -36.44 -0.08 10.27
N LEU A 206 -35.95 0.74 9.33
CA LEU A 206 -35.17 1.93 9.60
C LEU A 206 -36.02 3.22 9.58
N SER A 207 -37.34 3.11 9.43
CA SER A 207 -38.25 4.27 9.32
C SER A 207 -38.31 5.13 10.59
N GLU A 208 -38.04 4.55 11.77
CA GLU A 208 -37.94 5.31 13.04
C GLU A 208 -36.61 6.07 13.16
N PHE A 209 -35.59 5.72 12.37
CA PHE A 209 -34.33 6.45 12.29
C PHE A 209 -34.54 7.71 11.44
N PHE A 210 -35.14 8.73 12.03
CA PHE A 210 -35.15 10.08 11.48
C PHE A 210 -33.74 10.66 11.51
N LEU A 211 -32.98 10.41 10.43
CA LEU A 211 -31.58 10.76 10.16
C LEU A 211 -31.23 12.27 10.25
N ASN A 212 -32.19 13.11 10.61
CA ASN A 212 -32.04 14.56 10.82
C ASN A 212 -31.93 14.97 12.30
N LYS A 213 -31.89 14.02 13.26
CA LYS A 213 -31.67 14.33 14.68
C LYS A 213 -30.17 14.36 15.01
N SER A 214 -29.67 15.53 15.41
CA SER A 214 -28.33 15.70 15.96
C SER A 214 -28.15 14.87 17.24
N GLY A 215 -27.39 13.77 17.15
CA GLY A 215 -27.14 12.86 18.28
C GLY A 215 -26.97 11.38 17.90
N TYR A 216 -27.40 10.98 16.70
CA TYR A 216 -27.13 9.64 16.17
C TYR A 216 -25.79 9.59 15.42
N HIS A 217 -25.11 8.45 15.48
CA HIS A 217 -23.96 8.17 14.62
C HIS A 217 -24.43 7.58 13.28
N ASP A 218 -23.73 7.92 12.20
CA ASP A 218 -23.96 7.45 10.82
C ASP A 218 -23.56 5.97 10.60
N SER A 219 -23.75 5.12 11.61
CA SER A 219 -23.38 3.71 11.56
C SER A 219 -24.21 2.88 12.52
N PHE A 220 -24.65 1.71 12.08
CA PHE A 220 -25.20 0.69 12.97
C PHE A 220 -24.11 -0.33 13.34
N GLN A 221 -24.09 -0.71 14.62
CA GLN A 221 -23.31 -1.82 15.14
C GLN A 221 -24.28 -2.93 15.56
N VAL A 222 -23.96 -4.13 15.08
CA VAL A 222 -24.67 -5.38 15.32
C VAL A 222 -23.73 -6.24 16.15
N GLU A 223 -24.07 -6.49 17.41
CA GLU A 223 -23.43 -7.55 18.17
C GLU A 223 -24.30 -8.79 18.10
N ALA A 224 -23.71 -9.97 18.14
CA ALA A 224 -24.43 -11.22 18.06
C ALA A 224 -23.83 -12.29 18.95
N GLU A 225 -24.70 -13.08 19.58
CA GLU A 225 -24.33 -14.18 20.46
C GLU A 225 -24.96 -15.47 19.92
N LEU A 226 -24.16 -16.52 19.80
CA LEU A 226 -24.47 -17.69 18.98
C LEU A 226 -24.25 -18.97 19.79
N GLN A 227 -25.33 -19.62 20.23
CA GLN A 227 -25.25 -20.81 21.08
C GLN A 227 -25.43 -22.12 20.29
N GLU A 228 -24.55 -23.08 20.54
CA GLU A 228 -24.56 -24.42 19.95
C GLU A 228 -25.45 -25.39 20.76
N PHE A 229 -26.36 -26.09 20.07
CA PHE A 229 -27.28 -27.03 20.69
C PHE A 229 -26.59 -28.37 21.00
N GLY A 230 -26.69 -28.81 22.26
CA GLY A 230 -26.14 -30.09 22.73
C GLY A 230 -24.79 -29.97 23.46
N THR A 231 -23.95 -29.00 23.08
CA THR A 231 -22.70 -28.66 23.80
C THR A 231 -22.89 -27.49 24.75
N GLY A 232 -23.81 -26.56 24.43
CA GLY A 232 -24.04 -25.32 25.19
C GLY A 232 -22.98 -24.23 24.97
N VAL A 233 -22.02 -24.45 24.07
CA VAL A 233 -20.95 -23.50 23.72
C VAL A 233 -21.54 -22.24 23.09
N THR A 234 -21.04 -21.07 23.49
CA THR A 234 -21.52 -19.78 22.99
C THR A 234 -20.40 -18.98 22.36
N LEU A 235 -20.60 -18.53 21.12
CA LEU A 235 -19.69 -17.64 20.39
C LEU A 235 -20.26 -16.22 20.34
N LYS A 236 -19.39 -15.21 20.27
CA LYS A 236 -19.80 -13.81 20.07
C LYS A 236 -19.13 -13.25 18.82
N GLY A 237 -19.90 -12.49 18.04
CA GLY A 237 -19.42 -11.75 16.89
C GLY A 237 -19.95 -10.32 16.94
N SER A 238 -19.24 -9.39 16.30
CA SER A 238 -19.76 -8.04 16.08
C SER A 238 -19.41 -7.57 14.68
N ALA A 239 -20.31 -6.78 14.11
CA ALA A 239 -20.17 -6.14 12.82
C ALA A 239 -20.62 -4.69 12.94
N ARG A 240 -19.95 -3.78 12.23
CA ARG A 240 -20.35 -2.38 12.12
C ARG A 240 -20.35 -1.99 10.67
N THR A 241 -21.35 -1.22 10.26
CA THR A 241 -21.38 -0.62 8.92
C THR A 241 -21.96 0.78 9.01
N SER A 242 -21.49 1.65 8.12
CA SER A 242 -21.89 3.05 8.05
C SER A 242 -22.90 3.26 6.93
N PHE A 243 -23.85 4.15 7.16
CA PHE A 243 -24.76 4.66 6.15
C PHE A 243 -24.47 6.13 5.91
N THR A 244 -24.71 6.64 4.71
CA THR A 244 -24.58 8.07 4.41
C THR A 244 -25.91 8.63 3.89
N ASN A 245 -26.17 9.88 4.26
CA ASN A 245 -27.23 10.68 3.66
C ASN A 245 -26.82 11.24 2.28
N ASP A 246 -25.51 11.27 1.98
CA ASP A 246 -24.95 11.73 0.72
C ASP A 246 -25.10 10.67 -0.38
N ILE A 247 -26.30 10.60 -0.94
CA ILE A 247 -26.65 9.74 -2.08
C ILE A 247 -25.88 10.07 -3.37
N ARG A 248 -25.21 11.23 -3.42
CA ARG A 248 -24.50 11.79 -4.57
C ARG A 248 -23.26 12.52 -4.07
N THR A 249 -22.07 12.04 -4.43
CA THR A 249 -20.82 12.76 -4.18
C THR A 249 -20.33 13.36 -5.49
N VAL A 250 -20.10 14.67 -5.50
CA VAL A 250 -19.56 15.40 -6.64
C VAL A 250 -18.09 15.67 -6.37
N THR A 251 -17.21 15.19 -7.26
CA THR A 251 -15.76 15.38 -7.16
C THR A 251 -15.23 16.04 -8.42
N PHE A 252 -14.32 16.99 -8.26
CA PHE A 252 -13.62 17.61 -9.39
C PHE A 252 -12.43 16.72 -9.79
N GLU A 253 -12.31 16.44 -11.08
CA GLU A 253 -11.24 15.67 -11.70
C GLU A 253 -10.56 16.54 -12.76
N ASP A 254 -9.28 16.31 -13.03
CA ASP A 254 -8.46 17.11 -13.95
C ASP A 254 -8.46 18.63 -13.67
N GLU A 255 -8.74 19.06 -12.43
CA GLU A 255 -8.71 20.47 -12.05
C GLU A 255 -7.26 20.99 -11.97
N PRO A 256 -6.89 22.06 -12.70
CA PRO A 256 -5.55 22.63 -12.62
C PRO A 256 -5.38 23.38 -11.30
N ALA A 257 -4.36 22.99 -10.52
CA ALA A 257 -4.07 23.50 -9.17
C ALA A 257 -3.78 25.01 -9.05
N SER A 258 -3.86 25.78 -10.14
CA SER A 258 -3.77 27.25 -10.13
C SER A 258 -4.47 27.86 -11.35
N TYR A 259 -5.27 28.90 -11.12
CA TYR A 259 -5.87 29.71 -12.17
C TYR A 259 -4.87 30.70 -12.78
N LYS A 260 -4.95 30.91 -14.10
CA LYS A 260 -4.15 31.91 -14.83
C LYS A 260 -5.10 32.93 -15.49
N PRO A 261 -5.04 34.23 -15.14
CA PRO A 261 -5.91 35.24 -15.73
C PRO A 261 -5.85 35.26 -17.26
N GLY A 262 -7.03 35.28 -17.90
CA GLY A 262 -7.16 35.31 -19.36
C GLY A 262 -7.13 33.94 -20.04
N ILE A 263 -6.93 32.85 -19.30
CA ILE A 263 -7.06 31.47 -19.78
C ILE A 263 -8.34 30.88 -19.18
N ALA A 264 -9.13 30.14 -19.96
CA ALA A 264 -10.32 29.46 -19.46
C ALA A 264 -9.94 28.45 -18.37
N PHE A 265 -10.67 28.46 -17.25
CA PHE A 265 -10.50 27.46 -16.20
C PHE A 265 -11.39 26.27 -16.51
N GLU A 266 -10.78 25.20 -16.99
CA GLU A 266 -11.45 23.95 -17.36
C GLU A 266 -11.12 22.88 -16.32
N GLY A 267 -12.13 22.10 -15.94
CA GLY A 267 -12.02 20.96 -15.05
C GLY A 267 -13.20 20.02 -15.30
N LYS A 268 -13.04 18.73 -15.02
CA LYS A 268 -14.12 17.75 -15.14
C LYS A 268 -14.83 17.59 -13.81
N VAL A 269 -16.11 17.22 -13.89
CA VAL A 269 -16.91 16.88 -12.72
C VAL A 269 -17.29 15.42 -12.83
N ASN A 270 -16.83 14.60 -11.88
CA ASN A 270 -17.30 13.24 -11.70
C ASN A 270 -18.41 13.24 -10.64
N MET A 271 -19.44 12.42 -10.88
CA MET A 271 -20.63 12.33 -10.05
C MET A 271 -20.83 10.87 -9.65
N ASN A 272 -20.36 10.54 -8.45
CA ASN A 272 -20.46 9.21 -7.90
C ASN A 272 -21.80 9.01 -7.18
N TYR A 273 -22.43 7.88 -7.46
CA TYR A 273 -23.70 7.46 -6.86
C TYR A 273 -23.43 6.42 -5.78
N THR A 274 -23.64 6.81 -4.52
CA THR A 274 -23.57 5.87 -3.40
C THR A 274 -24.91 5.14 -3.30
N PHE A 275 -24.98 3.95 -3.91
CA PHE A 275 -26.18 3.12 -3.81
C PHE A 275 -26.38 2.64 -2.37
N LYS A 276 -27.54 2.94 -1.79
CA LYS A 276 -27.99 2.28 -0.56
C LYS A 276 -28.12 0.77 -0.83
N ARG A 277 -27.43 -0.04 -0.04
CA ARG A 277 -27.73 -1.45 0.20
C ARG A 277 -28.18 -1.59 1.65
#